data_AF-A0A969GWU8-F1
#
_entry.id   AF-A0A969GWU8-F1
#
_cell.length_a   1.000
_cell.length_b   1.000
_cell.length_c   1.000
_cell.angle_alpha   90.00
_cell.angle_beta   90.00
_cell.angle_gamma   90.00
#
_symmetry.space_group_name_H-M   'P 1'
#
loop_
_entity.id
_entity.type
_entity.pdbx_description
1 polymer ?
#
loop_
_entity_poly.entity_id
_entity_poly.type
_entity_poly.pdbx_seq_one_letter_code
_entity_poly.pdbx_strand_id
1 'polypeptide(L)'
;MLVPFFYENLLFVAIATLFFLIVGWAWKNAKPYTLPQPLPGWFRIWFLSIQIIGIGLPVVALGWCFWQGYSRAVAVLLSYLLLLGLQILSESLCLRQFRSIVFVMVPYVYLPYRVWQLVTGLAYVPEVELGWLRSILIGQIVLWIGNYLLDLSQLPRLLHWQIDPSHQQSRQQD
;
A
#
# COMPACT_ATOMS: atom_id res chain seq x y z
N MET A 1 -20.90 13.31 -8.12
CA MET A 1 -20.57 14.25 -7.03
C MET A 1 -19.24 13.80 -6.44
N LEU A 2 -18.11 14.45 -6.76
CA LEU A 2 -16.75 14.00 -6.33
C LEU A 2 -16.39 14.41 -4.90
N VAL A 3 -17.17 15.32 -4.32
CA VAL A 3 -16.92 15.92 -3.00
C VAL A 3 -16.80 14.88 -1.87
N PRO A 4 -17.69 13.87 -1.75
CA PRO A 4 -17.56 12.84 -0.72
C PRO A 4 -16.25 12.05 -0.85
N PHE A 5 -15.84 11.73 -2.07
CA PHE A 5 -14.61 10.99 -2.34
C PHE A 5 -13.36 11.74 -1.85
N PHE A 6 -13.27 13.05 -2.08
CA PHE A 6 -12.14 13.84 -1.58
C PHE A 6 -12.09 13.93 -0.06
N TYR A 7 -13.24 14.17 0.59
CA TYR A 7 -13.30 14.24 2.06
C TYR A 7 -12.96 12.90 2.72
N GLU A 8 -13.39 11.80 2.11
CA GLU A 8 -13.03 10.47 2.58
C GLU A 8 -11.51 10.24 2.54
N ASN A 9 -10.86 10.61 1.43
CA ASN A 9 -9.40 10.51 1.30
C ASN A 9 -8.68 11.39 2.33
N LEU A 10 -9.17 12.62 2.55
CA LEU A 10 -8.60 13.54 3.52
C LEU A 10 -8.75 13.02 4.95
N LEU A 11 -9.94 12.51 5.29
CA LEU A 11 -10.23 11.90 6.59
C LEU A 11 -9.33 10.70 6.83
N PHE A 12 -9.17 9.83 5.82
CA PHE A 12 -8.25 8.71 5.90
C PHE A 12 -6.81 9.17 6.16
N VAL A 13 -6.31 10.18 5.42
CA VAL A 13 -4.96 10.72 5.63
C VAL A 13 -4.80 11.27 7.05
N ALA A 14 -5.79 11.99 7.57
CA ALA A 14 -5.77 12.52 8.93
C ALA A 14 -5.70 11.39 9.97
N ILE A 15 -6.54 10.35 9.83
CA ILE A 15 -6.58 9.19 10.72
C ILE A 15 -5.26 8.40 10.64
N ALA A 16 -4.77 8.12 9.44
CA ALA A 16 -3.52 7.40 9.24
C ALA A 16 -2.33 8.16 9.84
N THR A 17 -2.26 9.47 9.62
CA THR A 17 -1.21 10.33 10.19
C THR A 17 -1.27 10.31 11.72
N LEU A 18 -2.46 10.48 12.30
CA LEU A 18 -2.65 10.42 13.75
C LEU A 18 -2.23 9.05 14.31
N PHE A 19 -2.61 7.96 13.64
CA PHE A 19 -2.20 6.60 14.01
C PHE A 19 -0.68 6.46 14.02
N PHE A 20 0.02 6.88 12.96
CA PHE A 20 1.49 6.79 12.91
C PHE A 20 2.18 7.68 13.95
N LEU A 21 1.61 8.83 14.28
CA LEU A 21 2.13 9.68 15.36
C LEU A 21 2.00 9.00 16.73
N ILE A 22 0.83 8.43 17.03
CA ILE A 22 0.57 7.73 18.30
C ILE A 22 1.48 6.50 18.44
N VAL A 23 1.48 5.63 17.43
CA VAL A 23 2.29 4.40 17.44
C VAL A 23 3.78 4.73 17.40
N GLY A 24 4.18 5.71 16.59
CA GLY A 24 5.56 6.19 16.55
C GLY A 24 6.05 6.71 17.90
N TRP A 25 5.19 7.42 18.64
CA TRP A 25 5.49 7.87 19.99
C TRP A 25 5.53 6.71 21.00
N ALA A 26 4.58 5.78 20.93
CA ALA A 26 4.52 4.62 21.82
C ALA A 26 5.76 3.71 21.68
N TRP A 27 6.27 3.55 20.46
CA TRP A 27 7.47 2.76 20.16
C TRP A 27 8.74 3.59 19.99
N LYS A 28 8.78 4.85 20.47
CA LYS A 28 9.96 5.73 20.32
C LYS A 28 11.24 5.17 20.94
N ASN A 29 11.11 4.33 21.96
CA ASN A 29 12.21 3.69 22.69
C ASN A 29 12.50 2.26 22.22
N ALA A 30 11.83 1.80 21.16
CA ALA A 30 12.08 0.48 20.60
C ALA A 30 13.48 0.39 20.00
N LYS A 31 14.02 -0.84 19.93
CA LYS A 31 15.30 -1.05 19.23
C LYS A 31 15.17 -0.58 17.77
N PRO A 32 16.19 0.08 17.22
CA PRO A 32 16.19 0.47 15.82
C PRO A 32 15.92 -0.75 14.93
N TYR A 33 14.88 -0.65 14.12
CA TYR A 33 14.47 -1.70 13.21
C TYR A 33 15.33 -1.67 11.95
N THR A 34 15.77 -2.86 11.54
CA THR A 34 16.40 -3.10 10.24
C THR A 34 15.66 -4.23 9.55
N LEU A 35 15.62 -4.17 8.21
CA LEU A 35 15.02 -5.25 7.44
C LEU A 35 15.81 -6.54 7.61
N PRO A 36 15.15 -7.70 7.78
CA PRO A 36 15.83 -8.98 7.88
C PRO A 36 16.58 -9.28 6.57
N GLN A 37 17.87 -9.54 6.68
CA GLN A 37 18.74 -9.91 5.56
C GLN A 37 19.05 -11.41 5.59
N PRO A 38 19.23 -12.07 4.44
CA PRO A 38 19.03 -11.55 3.07
C PRO A 38 17.55 -11.50 2.69
N LEU A 39 17.16 -10.50 1.90
CA LEU A 39 15.84 -10.50 1.25
C LEU A 39 15.84 -11.54 0.11
N PRO A 40 14.75 -12.29 -0.11
CA PRO A 40 14.67 -13.22 -1.23
C PRO A 40 14.90 -12.49 -2.57
N GLY A 41 15.68 -13.07 -3.48
CA GLY A 41 15.98 -12.43 -4.78
C GLY A 41 14.73 -12.12 -5.62
N TRP A 42 13.70 -12.99 -5.54
CA TRP A 42 12.42 -12.78 -6.21
C TRP A 42 11.66 -11.56 -5.66
N PHE A 43 11.87 -11.19 -4.39
CA PHE A 43 11.19 -10.06 -3.75
C PHE A 43 11.53 -8.73 -4.43
N ARG A 44 12.79 -8.57 -4.85
CA ARG A 44 13.24 -7.37 -5.58
C ARG A 44 12.54 -7.22 -6.93
N ILE A 45 12.41 -8.32 -7.66
CA ILE A 45 11.73 -8.34 -8.97
C ILE A 45 10.25 -8.02 -8.78
N TRP A 46 9.60 -8.70 -7.84
CA TRP A 46 8.19 -8.48 -7.51
C TRP A 46 7.90 -7.02 -7.11
N PHE A 47 8.68 -6.48 -6.17
CA PHE A 47 8.51 -5.11 -5.69
C PHE A 47 8.69 -4.07 -6.81
N LEU A 48 9.65 -4.29 -7.72
CA LEU A 48 9.85 -3.42 -8.87
C LEU A 48 8.68 -3.52 -9.87
N SER A 49 8.22 -4.74 -10.17
CA SER A 49 7.08 -4.97 -11.07
C SER A 49 5.81 -4.30 -10.55
N ILE A 50 5.52 -4.43 -9.25
CA ILE A 50 4.35 -3.76 -8.64
C ILE A 50 4.45 -2.25 -8.74
N GLN A 51 5.62 -1.65 -8.54
CA GLN A 51 5.73 -0.20 -8.68
C GLN A 51 5.55 0.24 -10.13
N ILE A 52 6.13 -0.47 -11.10
CA ILE A 52 5.98 -0.13 -12.51
C ILE A 52 4.50 -0.23 -12.92
N ILE A 53 3.80 -1.30 -12.55
CA ILE A 53 2.39 -1.49 -12.91
C ILE A 53 1.48 -0.56 -12.08
N GLY A 54 1.73 -0.50 -10.77
CA GLY A 54 1.00 0.27 -9.77
C GLY A 54 1.08 1.79 -9.97
N ILE A 55 2.19 2.31 -10.53
CA ILE A 55 2.41 3.74 -10.78
C ILE A 55 2.34 4.05 -12.27
N GLY A 56 3.03 3.26 -13.10
CA GLY A 56 3.19 3.55 -14.53
C GLY A 56 1.87 3.57 -15.29
N LEU A 57 1.04 2.53 -15.14
CA LEU A 57 -0.25 2.48 -15.83
C LEU A 57 -1.19 3.64 -15.42
N PRO A 58 -1.37 3.95 -14.12
CA PRO A 58 -2.21 5.08 -13.70
C PRO A 58 -1.66 6.44 -14.12
N VAL A 59 -0.34 6.62 -14.19
CA VAL A 59 0.26 7.88 -14.66
C VAL A 59 -0.02 8.09 -16.14
N VAL A 60 0.16 7.07 -16.97
CA VAL A 60 -0.18 7.15 -18.41
C VAL A 60 -1.67 7.41 -18.60
N ALA A 61 -2.51 6.68 -17.87
CA ALA A 61 -3.96 6.89 -17.90
C ALA A 61 -4.36 8.29 -17.45
N LEU A 62 -3.69 8.85 -16.43
CA LEU A 62 -3.94 10.20 -15.92
C LEU A 62 -3.62 11.25 -16.99
N GLY A 63 -2.47 11.14 -17.66
CA GLY A 63 -2.08 12.05 -18.73
C GLY A 63 -3.08 12.05 -19.88
N TRP A 64 -3.52 10.85 -20.29
CA TRP A 64 -4.55 10.70 -21.32
C TRP A 64 -5.89 11.31 -20.87
N CYS A 65 -6.38 10.97 -19.68
CA CYS A 65 -7.66 11.47 -19.18
C CYS A 65 -7.66 12.99 -18.99
N PHE A 66 -6.52 13.55 -18.58
CA PHE A 66 -6.33 14.99 -18.46
C PHE A 66 -6.40 15.67 -19.83
N TRP A 67 -5.71 15.13 -20.83
CA TRP A 67 -5.74 15.62 -22.21
C TRP A 67 -7.15 15.60 -22.81
N GLN A 68 -7.92 14.53 -22.53
CA GLN A 68 -9.29 14.36 -23.03
C GLN A 68 -10.35 15.11 -22.19
N GLY A 69 -9.97 15.78 -21.11
CA GLY A 69 -10.90 16.55 -20.28
C GLY A 69 -11.80 15.72 -19.35
N TYR A 70 -11.47 14.44 -19.10
CA TYR A 70 -12.24 13.56 -18.22
C TYR A 70 -11.99 13.87 -16.73
N SER A 71 -12.51 15.00 -16.23
CA SER A 71 -12.19 15.52 -14.88
C SER A 71 -12.47 14.54 -13.74
N ARG A 72 -13.50 13.69 -13.87
CA ARG A 72 -13.79 12.64 -12.85
C ARG A 72 -12.74 11.55 -12.81
N ALA A 73 -12.32 11.05 -13.98
CA ALA A 73 -11.26 10.06 -14.09
C ALA A 73 -9.92 10.62 -13.60
N VAL A 74 -9.62 11.87 -13.96
CA VAL A 74 -8.45 12.61 -13.46
C VAL A 74 -8.47 12.68 -11.94
N ALA A 75 -9.60 13.06 -11.33
CA ALA A 75 -9.72 13.13 -9.87
C ALA A 75 -9.45 11.79 -9.19
N VAL A 76 -10.04 10.68 -9.71
CA VAL A 76 -9.82 9.33 -9.17
C VAL A 76 -8.34 8.93 -9.25
N LEU A 77 -7.73 9.08 -10.43
CA LEU A 77 -6.33 8.69 -10.66
C LEU A 77 -5.35 9.54 -9.86
N LEU A 78 -5.59 10.85 -9.76
CA LEU A 78 -4.76 11.76 -8.98
C LEU A 78 -4.84 11.44 -7.49
N SER A 79 -6.04 11.25 -6.94
CA SER A 79 -6.21 10.86 -5.53
C SER A 79 -5.56 9.51 -5.23
N TYR A 80 -5.65 8.55 -6.15
CA TYR A 80 -4.96 7.26 -6.03
C TYR A 80 -3.44 7.43 -5.98
N LEU A 81 -2.85 8.18 -6.92
CA LEU A 81 -1.40 8.42 -6.97
C LEU A 81 -0.90 9.20 -5.76
N LEU A 82 -1.68 10.17 -5.27
CA LEU A 82 -1.35 10.91 -4.06
C LEU A 82 -1.28 9.99 -2.83
N LEU A 83 -2.26 9.11 -2.63
CA LEU A 83 -2.21 8.16 -1.52
C LEU A 83 -1.10 7.11 -1.67
N LEU A 84 -0.81 6.68 -2.89
CA LEU A 84 0.32 5.80 -3.14
C LEU A 84 1.65 6.50 -2.80
N GLY A 85 1.81 7.75 -3.21
CA GLY A 85 2.96 8.58 -2.84
C GLY A 85 3.08 8.76 -1.33
N LEU A 86 1.97 9.02 -0.63
CA LEU A 86 1.95 9.14 0.84
C LEU A 86 2.31 7.83 1.54
N GLN A 87 1.87 6.67 1.04
CA GLN A 87 2.31 5.38 1.58
C GLN A 87 3.83 5.24 1.44
N ILE A 88 4.38 5.44 0.23
CA ILE A 88 5.81 5.30 -0.05
C ILE A 88 6.63 6.27 0.82
N LEU A 89 6.14 7.50 1.01
CA LEU A 89 6.77 8.48 1.88
C LEU A 89 6.76 8.01 3.34
N SER A 90 5.62 7.59 3.87
CA SER A 90 5.49 7.08 5.23
C SER A 90 6.40 5.87 5.46
N GLU A 91 6.45 4.93 4.51
CA GLU A 91 7.35 3.78 4.56
C GLU A 91 8.83 4.21 4.61
N SER A 92 9.22 5.11 3.71
CA SER A 92 10.60 5.62 3.63
C SER A 92 11.00 6.35 4.92
N LEU A 93 10.13 7.21 5.45
CA LEU A 93 10.38 7.93 6.70
C LEU A 93 10.50 6.97 7.88
N CYS A 94 9.54 6.05 8.05
CA CYS A 94 9.56 5.08 9.14
C CYS A 94 10.80 4.17 9.07
N LEU A 95 11.16 3.68 7.88
CA LEU A 95 12.26 2.72 7.74
C LEU A 95 13.64 3.39 7.72
N ARG A 96 13.85 4.40 6.87
CA ARG A 96 15.19 4.94 6.58
C ARG A 96 15.58 6.05 7.53
N GLN A 97 14.62 6.91 7.89
CA GLN A 97 14.89 8.06 8.75
C GLN A 97 14.72 7.71 10.22
N PHE A 98 13.58 7.14 10.60
CA PHE A 98 13.28 6.84 12.00
C PHE A 98 13.72 5.43 12.43
N ARG A 99 14.02 4.53 11.49
CA ARG A 99 14.35 3.12 11.77
C ARG A 99 13.36 2.48 12.75
N SER A 100 12.07 2.73 12.53
CA SER A 100 10.99 2.36 13.43
C SER A 100 10.27 1.11 12.92
N ILE A 101 9.91 0.22 13.85
CA ILE A 101 9.08 -0.96 13.57
C ILE A 101 7.71 -0.59 12.98
N VAL A 102 7.26 0.66 13.20
CA VAL A 102 6.03 1.22 12.62
C VAL A 102 5.99 1.11 11.10
N PHE A 103 7.16 1.08 10.44
CA PHE A 103 7.26 0.77 9.02
C PHE A 103 6.44 -0.47 8.61
N VAL A 104 6.48 -1.54 9.43
CA VAL A 104 5.74 -2.77 9.17
C VAL A 104 4.24 -2.49 9.10
N MET A 105 3.72 -1.58 9.93
CA MET A 105 2.28 -1.27 9.98
C MET A 105 1.77 -0.45 8.79
N VAL A 106 2.65 0.30 8.11
CA VAL A 106 2.28 1.24 7.04
C VAL A 106 1.46 0.59 5.91
N PRO A 107 1.90 -0.50 5.26
CA PRO A 107 1.11 -1.14 4.21
C PRO A 107 -0.25 -1.63 4.70
N TYR A 108 -0.37 -2.04 5.97
CA TYR A 108 -1.64 -2.53 6.52
C TYR A 108 -2.66 -1.43 6.79
N VAL A 109 -2.23 -0.18 6.90
CA VAL A 109 -3.12 0.98 6.99
C VAL A 109 -3.51 1.46 5.59
N TYR A 110 -2.56 1.58 4.68
CA TYR A 110 -2.80 2.18 3.36
C TYR A 110 -3.40 1.22 2.33
N LEU A 111 -3.01 -0.05 2.28
CA LEU A 111 -3.47 -0.97 1.23
C LEU A 111 -4.97 -1.27 1.29
N PRO A 112 -5.58 -1.57 2.46
CA PRO A 112 -7.03 -1.79 2.52
C PRO A 112 -7.81 -0.57 2.05
N TYR A 113 -7.38 0.62 2.48
CA TYR A 113 -8.02 1.86 2.05
C TYR A 113 -7.79 2.14 0.56
N ARG A 114 -6.61 1.85 -0.01
CA ARG A 114 -6.37 1.99 -1.45
C ARG A 114 -7.28 1.09 -2.27
N VAL A 115 -7.46 -0.17 -1.85
CA VAL A 115 -8.38 -1.09 -2.52
C VAL A 115 -9.81 -0.53 -2.47
N TRP A 116 -10.25 -0.07 -1.30
CA TRP A 116 -11.54 0.58 -1.15
C TRP A 116 -11.69 1.83 -2.05
N GLN A 117 -10.68 2.70 -2.06
CA GLN A 117 -10.64 3.90 -2.90
C GLN A 117 -10.77 3.55 -4.38
N LEU A 118 -10.10 2.50 -4.86
CA LEU A 118 -10.20 2.04 -6.25
C LEU A 118 -11.59 1.47 -6.57
N VAL A 119 -12.18 0.67 -5.68
CA VAL A 119 -13.55 0.14 -5.83
C VAL A 119 -14.55 1.29 -5.92
N THR A 120 -14.46 2.25 -5.01
CA THR A 120 -15.27 3.46 -5.02
C THR A 120 -15.01 4.29 -6.28
N GLY A 121 -13.75 4.39 -6.72
CA GLY A 121 -13.34 5.06 -7.95
C GLY A 121 -14.01 4.50 -9.22
N LEU A 122 -14.26 3.18 -9.28
CA LEU A 122 -15.00 2.57 -10.38
C LEU A 122 -16.41 3.15 -10.53
N ALA A 123 -17.08 3.56 -9.45
CA ALA A 123 -18.40 4.18 -9.55
C ALA A 123 -18.38 5.57 -10.20
N TYR A 124 -17.21 6.23 -10.23
CA TYR A 124 -17.07 7.59 -10.79
C TYR A 124 -16.58 7.61 -12.25
N VAL A 125 -16.12 6.47 -12.76
CA VAL A 125 -15.64 6.33 -14.14
C VAL A 125 -16.75 5.70 -15.02
N PRO A 126 -17.30 6.45 -15.99
CA PRO A 126 -18.38 5.95 -16.85
C PRO A 126 -17.91 4.75 -17.70
N GLU A 127 -18.70 3.69 -17.72
CA GLU A 127 -18.33 2.43 -18.39
C GLU A 127 -18.34 2.52 -19.91
N VAL A 128 -19.33 3.20 -20.48
CA VAL A 128 -19.53 3.30 -21.94
C VAL A 128 -18.37 4.02 -22.63
N GLU A 129 -17.78 5.02 -21.98
CA GLU A 129 -16.70 5.84 -22.56
C GLU A 129 -15.30 5.39 -22.13
N LEU A 130 -15.17 4.80 -20.93
CA LEU A 130 -13.88 4.55 -20.28
C LEU A 130 -13.73 3.10 -19.81
N GLY A 131 -14.26 2.13 -20.56
CA GLY A 131 -14.16 0.70 -20.27
C GLY A 131 -12.71 0.22 -20.06
N TRP A 132 -11.77 0.67 -20.89
CA TRP A 132 -10.35 0.34 -20.74
C TRP A 132 -9.75 0.88 -19.43
N LEU A 133 -10.17 2.07 -18.97
CA LEU A 133 -9.71 2.64 -17.71
C LEU A 133 -10.28 1.84 -16.53
N ARG A 134 -11.54 1.40 -16.60
CA ARG A 134 -12.12 0.50 -15.59
C ARG A 134 -11.33 -0.81 -15.52
N SER A 135 -10.91 -1.38 -16.65
CA SER A 135 -10.03 -2.55 -16.67
C SER A 135 -8.68 -2.28 -15.97
N ILE A 136 -8.08 -1.11 -16.16
CA ILE A 136 -6.87 -0.72 -15.42
C ILE A 136 -7.16 -0.65 -13.92
N LEU A 137 -8.23 0.03 -13.51
CA LEU A 137 -8.60 0.15 -12.08
C LEU A 137 -8.86 -1.22 -11.43
N ILE A 138 -9.55 -2.13 -12.13
CA ILE A 138 -9.76 -3.51 -11.68
C ILE A 138 -8.42 -4.25 -11.58
N GLY A 139 -7.54 -4.11 -12.57
CA GLY A 139 -6.19 -4.67 -12.53
C GLY A 139 -5.41 -4.19 -11.32
N GLN A 140 -5.51 -2.89 -10.97
CA GLN A 140 -4.89 -2.35 -9.76
C GLN A 140 -5.50 -2.92 -8.48
N ILE A 141 -6.82 -3.09 -8.41
CA ILE A 141 -7.46 -3.74 -7.25
C ILE A 141 -6.86 -5.13 -7.03
N VAL A 142 -6.78 -5.94 -8.09
CA VAL A 142 -6.20 -7.29 -8.01
C VAL A 142 -4.72 -7.24 -7.62
N LEU A 143 -3.94 -6.33 -8.22
CA LEU A 143 -2.53 -6.13 -7.91
C LEU A 143 -2.31 -5.83 -6.42
N TRP A 144 -3.08 -4.87 -5.87
CA TRP A 144 -2.92 -4.44 -4.47
C TRP A 144 -3.44 -5.46 -3.47
N ILE A 145 -4.50 -6.21 -3.80
CA ILE A 145 -4.94 -7.34 -2.99
C ILE A 145 -3.85 -8.41 -2.96
N GLY A 146 -3.29 -8.78 -4.13
CA GLY A 146 -2.20 -9.74 -4.21
C GLY A 146 -0.97 -9.28 -3.41
N ASN A 147 -0.62 -7.99 -3.51
CA ASN A 147 0.46 -7.41 -2.72
C ASN A 147 0.18 -7.48 -1.21
N TYR A 148 -1.04 -7.16 -0.80
CA TYR A 148 -1.44 -7.20 0.61
C TYR A 148 -1.34 -8.62 1.19
N LEU A 149 -1.81 -9.63 0.45
CA LEU A 149 -1.68 -11.03 0.85
C LEU A 149 -0.21 -11.45 0.97
N LEU A 150 0.64 -10.97 0.06
CA LEU A 150 2.07 -11.23 0.14
C LEU A 150 2.66 -10.56 1.39
N ASP A 151 2.35 -9.30 1.68
CA ASP A 151 2.82 -8.59 2.86
C ASP A 151 2.44 -9.34 4.14
N LEU A 152 1.18 -9.79 4.25
CA LEU A 152 0.70 -10.63 5.36
C LEU A 152 1.52 -11.91 5.52
N SER A 153 1.86 -12.59 4.41
CA SER A 153 2.69 -13.80 4.45
C SER A 153 4.11 -13.55 4.97
N GLN A 154 4.62 -12.31 4.83
CA GLN A 154 5.95 -11.92 5.28
C GLN A 154 5.98 -11.41 6.72
N LEU A 155 4.84 -11.17 7.37
CA LEU A 155 4.76 -10.69 8.76
C LEU A 155 5.62 -11.49 9.75
N PRO A 156 5.58 -12.84 9.78
CA PRO A 156 6.38 -13.61 10.72
C PRO A 156 7.88 -13.33 10.57
N ARG A 157 8.34 -13.16 9.32
CA ARG A 157 9.73 -12.84 9.00
C ARG A 157 10.09 -11.42 9.39
N LEU A 158 9.23 -10.44 9.11
CA LEU A 158 9.45 -9.03 9.46
C LEU A 158 9.50 -8.81 10.98
N LEU A 159 8.62 -9.48 11.72
CA LEU A 159 8.56 -9.39 13.18
C LEU A 159 9.63 -10.26 13.88
N HIS A 160 10.48 -10.95 13.12
CA HIS A 160 11.47 -11.89 13.66
C HIS A 160 10.81 -12.90 14.61
N TRP A 161 9.62 -13.41 14.25
CA TRP A 161 8.98 -14.50 14.98
C TRP A 161 9.82 -15.75 14.74
N GLN A 162 10.87 -15.92 15.55
CA GLN A 162 11.68 -17.12 15.56
C GLN A 162 10.77 -18.27 15.99
N ILE A 163 10.52 -19.21 15.09
CA ILE A 163 10.04 -20.53 15.49
C ILE A 163 11.24 -21.15 16.19
N ASP A 164 11.21 -21.21 17.51
CA ASP A 164 12.29 -21.80 18.30
C ASP A 164 12.41 -23.29 17.91
N PRO A 165 13.53 -23.73 17.29
CA PRO A 165 13.68 -25.12 16.87
C PRO A 165 13.69 -26.08 18.07
N SER A 166 13.95 -25.60 19.28
CA SER A 166 13.85 -26.40 20.52
C SER A 166 12.43 -26.89 20.81
N HIS A 167 11.39 -26.18 20.32
CA HIS A 167 9.99 -26.61 20.43
C HIS A 167 9.57 -27.65 19.38
N GLN A 168 10.39 -27.88 18.34
CA GLN A 168 10.16 -28.95 17.36
C GLN A 168 10.85 -30.26 17.76
N GLN A 169 12.02 -30.18 18.42
CA GLN A 169 12.72 -31.38 18.91
C GLN A 169 11.98 -32.09 20.05
N SER A 170 11.23 -31.38 20.89
CA SER A 170 10.44 -31.98 21.98
C SER A 170 9.18 -32.73 21.53
N ARG A 171 8.65 -32.47 20.32
CA ARG A 171 7.48 -33.21 19.78
C ARG A 171 7.84 -34.43 18.94
N GLN A 172 9.11 -34.64 18.63
CA GLN A 172 9.59 -35.84 17.92
C GLN A 172 10.12 -36.91 18.89
N GLN A 173 10.09 -36.63 20.20
CA GLN A 173 10.53 -37.54 21.25
C GLN A 173 9.38 -38.12 22.10
N ASP A 174 8.13 -37.74 21.78
CA ASP A 174 6.89 -38.31 22.31
C ASP A 174 6.15 -39.09 21.21
#